data_AF-A0A6P0THN3-F1
#
_entry.id   AF-A0A6P0THN3-F1
#
_cell.length_a   1.000
_cell.length_b   1.000
_cell.length_c   1.000
_cell.angle_alpha   90.00
_cell.angle_beta   90.00
_cell.angle_gamma   90.00
#
_symmetry.space_group_name_H-M   'P 1'
#
loop_
_entity.id
_entity.type
_entity.pdbx_description
1 polymer ?
#
loop_
_entity_poly.entity_id
_entity_poly.type
_entity_poly.pdbx_seq_one_letter_code
_entity_poly.pdbx_strand_id
1 'polypeptide(L)'
;MPREASEYAVHLFMEGGHKEELRFKTVQEFQKWYSGELVPKADSGDFISVPIKNIQGEYMVARPRAILAIRVEPVFASSVERY
;
A
#
# COMPACT_ATOMS: atom_id res chain seq x y z
N MET A 1 1.25 4.37 27.01
CA MET A 1 0.71 5.01 25.79
C MET A 1 0.74 3.96 24.69
N PRO A 2 -0.30 3.83 23.85
CA PRO A 2 -0.25 2.91 22.71
C PRO A 2 0.96 3.27 21.84
N ARG A 3 1.73 2.28 21.39
CA ARG A 3 2.84 2.53 20.45
C ARG A 3 2.26 3.18 19.19
N GLU A 4 2.71 4.40 18.89
CA GLU A 4 2.37 5.07 17.63
C GLU A 4 3.21 4.43 16.51
N ALA A 5 2.55 4.03 15.42
CA ALA A 5 3.23 3.45 14.27
C ALA A 5 4.04 4.54 13.55
N SER A 6 5.27 4.23 13.15
CA SER A 6 6.13 5.16 12.40
C SER A 6 5.72 5.26 10.93
N GLU A 7 5.22 4.15 10.38
CA GLU A 7 4.64 4.07 9.04
C GLU A 7 3.76 2.81 8.93
N TYR A 8 3.13 2.65 7.77
CA TYR A 8 2.33 1.47 7.44
C TYR A 8 2.86 0.84 6.15
N ALA A 9 3.23 -0.44 6.24
CA ALA A 9 3.54 -1.25 5.07
C ALA A 9 2.25 -1.87 4.52
N VAL A 10 1.98 -1.64 3.23
CA VAL A 10 0.82 -2.12 2.51
C VAL A 10 1.29 -3.08 1.45
N HIS A 11 1.01 -4.37 1.62
CA HIS A 11 1.36 -5.42 0.68
C HIS A 11 0.20 -5.66 -0.27
N LEU A 12 0.41 -5.42 -1.56
CA LEU A 12 -0.52 -5.79 -2.63
C LEU A 12 -0.14 -7.16 -3.18
N PHE A 13 -1.09 -8.09 -3.13
CA PHE A 13 -0.94 -9.41 -3.72
C PHE A 13 -1.61 -9.40 -5.09
N MET A 14 -0.82 -9.57 -6.14
CA MET A 14 -1.29 -9.47 -7.52
C MET A 14 -1.56 -10.87 -8.10
N GLU A 15 -2.49 -10.92 -9.05
CA GLU A 15 -2.63 -12.05 -9.97
C GLU A 15 -1.28 -12.32 -10.65
N GLY A 16 -0.87 -13.60 -10.72
CA GLY A 16 0.47 -13.99 -11.16
C GLY A 16 1.51 -14.15 -10.05
N GLY A 17 1.13 -13.90 -8.79
CA GLY A 17 1.97 -14.18 -7.62
C GLY A 17 2.97 -13.09 -7.25
N HIS A 18 2.93 -11.94 -7.93
CA HIS A 18 3.73 -10.79 -7.57
C HIS A 18 3.22 -10.17 -6.27
N LYS A 19 4.16 -9.71 -5.44
CA LYS A 19 3.87 -8.95 -4.22
C LYS A 19 4.56 -7.61 -4.30
N GLU A 20 3.79 -6.54 -4.21
CA GLU A 20 4.31 -5.18 -4.13
C GLU A 20 4.16 -4.64 -2.70
N GLU A 21 5.16 -3.90 -2.22
CA GLU A 21 5.13 -3.26 -0.90
C GLU A 21 5.11 -1.74 -1.04
N LEU A 22 4.06 -1.12 -0.50
CA LEU A 22 3.89 0.33 -0.47
C LEU A 22 4.06 0.84 0.96
N ARG A 23 4.58 2.06 1.09
CA ARG A 23 4.80 2.71 2.40
C ARG A 23 3.92 3.95 2.53
N PHE A 24 3.03 3.94 3.53
CA PHE A 24 2.19 5.08 3.90
C PHE A 24 2.65 5.67 5.23
N LYS A 25 2.58 7.01 5.39
CA LYS A 25 2.99 7.64 6.66
C LYS A 25 1.95 7.39 7.75
N THR A 26 0.69 7.34 7.37
CA THR A 26 -0.43 7.15 8.28
C THR A 26 -1.44 6.18 7.68
N VAL A 27 -2.22 5.52 8.53
CA VAL A 27 -3.31 4.63 8.07
C VAL A 27 -4.40 5.43 7.34
N GLN A 28 -4.59 6.70 7.69
CA GLN A 28 -5.57 7.58 7.06
C GLN A 28 -5.21 7.89 5.60
N GLU A 29 -3.93 8.08 5.28
CA GLU A 29 -3.47 8.21 3.89
C GLU A 29 -3.84 6.95 3.07
N PHE A 30 -3.59 5.77 3.62
CA PHE A 30 -3.99 4.51 2.99
C PHE A 30 -5.51 4.43 2.83
N GLN A 31 -6.29 4.71 3.88
CA GLN A 31 -7.75 4.65 3.84
C GLN A 31 -8.34 5.58 2.78
N LYS A 32 -7.77 6.79 2.63
CA LYS A 32 -8.18 7.75 1.60
C LYS A 32 -7.97 7.20 0.19
N TRP A 33 -6.81 6.63 -0.10
CA TRP A 33 -6.54 6.01 -1.40
C TRP A 33 -7.40 4.76 -1.63
N TYR A 34 -7.48 3.88 -0.63
CA TYR A 34 -8.25 2.64 -0.69
C TYR A 34 -9.73 2.91 -0.99
N SER A 35 -10.37 3.79 -0.22
CA SER A 35 -11.80 4.10 -0.40
C SER A 35 -12.09 5.05 -1.58
N GLY A 36 -11.16 5.96 -1.91
CA GLY A 36 -11.37 6.99 -2.92
C GLY A 36 -11.00 6.57 -4.35
N GLU A 37 -10.02 5.69 -4.50
CA GLU A 37 -9.50 5.30 -5.82
C GLU A 37 -9.67 3.81 -6.09
N LEU A 38 -9.29 2.95 -5.14
CA LEU A 38 -9.25 1.52 -5.38
C LEU A 38 -10.65 0.88 -5.34
N VAL A 39 -11.38 1.03 -4.22
CA VAL A 39 -12.69 0.41 -4.02
C VAL A 39 -13.71 0.79 -5.10
N PRO A 40 -13.84 2.06 -5.52
CA PRO A 40 -14.80 2.44 -6.57
C PRO A 40 -14.51 1.79 -7.92
N LYS A 41 -13.28 1.30 -8.12
CA LYS A 41 -12.81 0.67 -9.35
C LYS A 41 -12.41 -0.79 -9.13
N ALA A 42 -12.85 -1.43 -8.04
CA ALA A 42 -12.38 -2.77 -7.64
C ALA A 42 -12.47 -3.81 -8.76
N ASP A 43 -13.56 -3.82 -9.53
CA ASP A 43 -13.77 -4.74 -10.66
C ASP A 43 -13.23 -4.22 -12.00
N SER A 44 -12.68 -2.99 -12.02
CA SER A 44 -12.22 -2.36 -13.24
C SER A 44 -10.93 -2.99 -13.76
N GLY A 45 -10.91 -3.17 -15.08
CA GLY A 45 -9.70 -3.47 -15.83
C GLY A 45 -8.81 -2.26 -16.04
N ASP A 46 -9.27 -1.04 -15.79
CA ASP A 46 -8.48 0.17 -16.03
C ASP A 46 -7.33 0.32 -15.04
N PHE A 47 -6.32 1.08 -15.43
CA PHE A 47 -5.23 1.42 -14.54
C PHE A 47 -5.64 2.52 -13.56
N ILE A 48 -5.27 2.33 -12.30
CA ILE A 48 -5.30 3.38 -11.27
C ILE A 48 -3.87 3.70 -10.82
N SER A 49 -3.66 4.91 -10.32
CA SER A 49 -2.37 5.27 -9.72
C SER A 49 -2.21 4.60 -8.37
N VAL A 50 -1.02 4.07 -8.13
CA VAL A 50 -0.62 3.49 -6.84
C VAL A 50 0.42 4.42 -6.22
N PRO A 51 0.18 4.94 -5.01
CA PRO A 51 1.08 5.88 -4.36
C PRO A 51 2.36 5.17 -3.89
N ILE A 52 3.46 5.40 -4.60
CA ILE A 52 4.81 4.95 -4.21
C ILE A 52 5.61 6.14 -3.68
N LYS A 53 6.33 5.97 -2.56
CA LYS A 53 7.14 7.04 -1.94
C LYS A 53 8.64 6.91 -2.18
N ASN A 54 9.09 5.76 -2.70
CA ASN A 54 10.47 5.35 -2.52
C ASN A 54 11.43 5.93 -3.57
N ILE A 55 10.96 6.46 -4.70
CA ILE A 55 11.83 6.89 -5.80
C ILE A 55 11.29 8.15 -6.51
N GLN A 56 12.10 9.20 -6.63
CA GLN A 56 11.75 10.41 -7.38
C GLN A 56 11.63 10.12 -8.87
N GLY A 57 10.53 10.55 -9.49
CA GLY A 57 10.28 10.39 -10.93
C GLY A 57 9.65 9.07 -11.33
N GLU A 58 9.41 8.17 -10.38
CA GLU A 58 8.66 6.93 -10.64
C GLU A 58 7.17 7.11 -10.35
N TYR A 59 6.36 6.38 -11.10
CA TYR A 59 4.93 6.22 -10.85
C TYR A 59 4.56 4.75 -11.08
N MET A 60 3.69 4.22 -10.23
CA MET A 60 3.13 2.89 -10.41
C MET A 60 1.66 3.02 -10.78
N VAL A 61 1.24 2.16 -11.71
CA VAL A 61 -0.18 1.92 -11.98
C VAL A 61 -0.49 0.44 -11.83
N ALA A 62 -1.68 0.15 -11.31
CA ALA A 62 -2.16 -1.22 -11.18
C ALA A 62 -3.60 -1.32 -11.67
N ARG A 63 -3.98 -2.50 -12.16
CA ARG A 63 -5.37 -2.82 -12.45
C ARG A 63 -6.03 -3.33 -11.16
N PRO A 64 -7.05 -2.65 -10.62
CA PRO A 64 -7.69 -3.07 -9.37
C PRO A 64 -8.16 -4.53 -9.39
N ARG A 65 -8.75 -4.97 -10.50
CA ARG A 65 -9.25 -6.34 -10.64
C ARG A 65 -8.18 -7.44 -10.52
N ALA A 66 -6.91 -7.07 -10.67
CA ALA A 66 -5.77 -7.99 -10.56
C ALA A 66 -5.19 -8.01 -9.14
N ILE A 67 -5.72 -7.21 -8.20
CA ILE A 67 -5.31 -7.23 -6.79
C ILE A 67 -6.17 -8.27 -6.06
N LEU A 68 -5.54 -9.36 -5.64
CA LEU A 68 -6.19 -10.48 -4.98
C LEU A 68 -6.35 -10.25 -3.47
N ALA A 69 -5.39 -9.58 -2.85
CA ALA A 69 -5.42 -9.28 -1.43
C ALA A 69 -4.59 -8.03 -1.11
N ILE A 70 -4.92 -7.42 0.04
CA ILE A 70 -4.19 -6.29 0.59
C ILE A 70 -3.95 -6.57 2.06
N ARG A 71 -2.69 -6.56 2.49
CA ARG A 71 -2.31 -6.65 3.91
C ARG A 71 -1.71 -5.33 4.34
N VAL A 72 -2.23 -4.76 5.42
CA VAL A 72 -1.74 -3.51 6.01
C VAL A 72 -1.15 -3.82 7.38
N GLU A 73 0.09 -3.41 7.62
CA GLU A 73 0.75 -3.61 8.91
C GLU A 73 1.42 -2.32 9.42
N PRO A 74 1.27 -2.00 10.71
CA PRO A 74 2.01 -0.90 11.31
C PRO A 74 3.48 -1.28 11.49
N VAL A 75 4.37 -0.37 11.16
CA VAL A 75 5.82 -0.52 11.32
C VAL A 75 6.29 0.46 12.37
N PHE A 76 7.00 -0.05 13.37
CA PHE A 76 7.51 0.73 14.50
C PHE A 76 9.03 0.87 14.36
N ALA A 77 9.54 2.10 14.30
CA ALA A 77 10.99 2.35 14.19
C ALA A 77 11.80 1.78 15.38
N SER A 78 11.15 1.50 16.52
CA SER A 78 11.77 0.82 17.66
C SER A 78 12.01 -0.69 17.45
N SER A 79 11.59 -1.26 16.32
CA SER A 79 11.76 -2.69 15.98
C SER A 79 12.93 -2.96 15.03
N VAL A 80 13.86 -2.01 14.88
CA VAL A 80 15.17 -2.31 14.27
C VAL A 80 15.99 -3.08 15.30
N GLU A 81 15.93 -4.42 15.28
CA GLU A 81 17.00 -5.24 15.83
C GLU A 81 18.29 -4.85 15.07
N ARG A 82 19.17 -4.15 15.78
CA ARG A 82 20.55 -3.95 15.34
C ARG A 82 21.24 -5.31 15.44
N TYR A 83 21.32 -6.03 14.32
CA TYR A 83 22.26 -7.15 14.17
C TYR A 83 23.65 -6.62 13.83
#